data_AF-A0A2D6XJI4-F1
#
_entry.id   AF-A0A2D6XJI4-F1
#
_cell.length_a   1.000
_cell.length_b   1.000
_cell.length_c   1.000
_cell.angle_alpha   90.00
_cell.angle_beta   90.00
_cell.angle_gamma   90.00
#
_symmetry.space_group_name_H-M   'P 1'
#
loop_
_entity.id
_entity.type
_entity.pdbx_description
1 polymer ?
#
loop_
_entity_poly.entity_id
_entity_poly.type
_entity_poly.pdbx_seq_one_letter_code
_entity_poly.pdbx_strand_id
1 'polypeptide(L)'
;MKRDKNYLKWRESVINRDKCCQICKKNGKNGKGLNAHHIIPRNFIKYAYSLKNGLTLCAGCHTLAKYSAHKHPLWFTNWLKINKRTLYNTAMERINENP
;
A
#
# COMPACT_ATOMS: atom_id res chain seq x y z
N MET A 1 -23.15 -6.93 -0.80
CA MET A 1 -21.83 -7.37 -0.29
C MET A 1 -21.50 -6.62 1.00
N LYS A 2 -21.44 -7.29 2.16
CA LYS A 2 -21.08 -6.65 3.44
C LYS A 2 -19.67 -6.06 3.33
N ARG A 3 -19.49 -4.79 3.69
CA ARG A 3 -18.14 -4.19 3.82
C ARG A 3 -17.41 -4.91 4.95
N ASP A 4 -16.25 -5.48 4.65
CA ASP A 4 -15.37 -6.07 5.66
C ASP A 4 -14.89 -4.98 6.62
N LYS A 5 -15.35 -5.04 7.88
CA LYS A 5 -15.02 -4.08 8.93
C LYS A 5 -13.51 -4.02 9.20
N ASN A 6 -12.81 -5.15 9.11
CA ASN A 6 -11.36 -5.20 9.34
C ASN A 6 -10.62 -4.47 8.23
N TYR A 7 -11.01 -4.71 6.98
CA TYR A 7 -10.48 -3.96 5.84
C TYR A 7 -10.72 -2.45 5.97
N LEU A 8 -11.93 -2.03 6.35
CA LEU A 8 -12.24 -0.61 6.53
C LEU A 8 -11.36 0.05 7.60
N LYS A 9 -11.22 -0.60 8.77
CA LYS A 9 -10.39 -0.11 9.88
C LYS A 9 -8.91 -0.04 9.49
N TRP A 10 -8.41 -1.07 8.82
CA TRP A 10 -7.04 -1.09 8.31
C TRP A 10 -6.81 0.02 7.28
N ARG A 11 -7.71 0.16 6.30
CA ARG A 11 -7.65 1.21 5.27
C ARG A 11 -7.59 2.59 5.91
N GLU A 12 -8.49 2.86 6.85
CA GLU A 12 -8.55 4.13 7.57
C GLU A 12 -7.25 4.38 8.34
N SER A 13 -6.73 3.37 9.04
CA SER A 13 -5.49 3.49 9.82
C SER A 13 -4.27 3.77 8.94
N VAL A 14 -4.17 3.15 7.76
CA VAL A 14 -3.10 3.41 6.78
C VAL A 14 -3.18 4.84 6.24
N ILE A 15 -4.38 5.29 5.84
CA ILE A 15 -4.60 6.65 5.34
C ILE A 15 -4.34 7.70 6.42
N ASN A 16 -4.79 7.45 7.65
CA ASN A 16 -4.61 8.36 8.77
C ASN A 16 -3.15 8.46 9.21
N ARG A 17 -2.35 7.41 9.07
CA ARG A 17 -0.90 7.46 9.31
C ARG A 17 -0.19 8.32 8.26
N ASP A 18 -0.49 8.07 6.99
CA ASP A 18 0.28 8.62 5.87
C ASP A 18 -0.16 10.02 5.44
N LYS A 19 -1.42 10.38 5.70
CA LYS A 19 -2.12 11.65 5.38
C LYS A 19 -2.21 12.03 3.89
N CYS A 20 -1.31 11.53 3.05
CA CYS A 20 -1.19 11.84 1.63
C CYS A 20 -0.63 10.64 0.84
N CYS A 21 -0.69 10.74 -0.49
CA CYS A 21 -0.03 9.78 -1.36
C CYS A 21 1.47 9.73 -1.06
N GLN A 22 2.00 8.55 -0.75
CA GLN A 22 3.39 8.41 -0.35
C GLN A 22 4.38 8.60 -1.51
N ILE A 23 3.92 8.47 -2.75
CA ILE A 23 4.70 8.67 -3.98
C ILE A 23 4.70 10.15 -4.39
N CYS A 24 3.54 10.73 -4.72
CA CYS A 24 3.46 12.08 -5.30
C CYS A 24 3.07 13.18 -4.31
N LYS A 25 2.91 12.85 -3.02
CA LYS A 25 2.54 13.77 -1.93
C LYS A 25 1.20 14.50 -2.07
N LYS A 26 0.44 14.24 -3.15
CA LYS A 26 -0.94 14.75 -3.28
C LYS A 26 -1.79 14.26 -2.12
N ASN A 27 -2.41 15.19 -1.41
CA ASN A 27 -3.50 14.92 -0.50
C ASN A 27 -4.80 14.80 -1.31
N GLY A 28 -5.69 13.90 -0.90
CA GLY A 28 -7.06 13.95 -1.39
C GLY A 28 -7.74 15.19 -0.83
N LYS A 29 -8.67 15.83 -1.56
CA LYS A 29 -9.57 16.83 -0.96
C LYS A 29 -10.31 16.13 0.20
N ASN A 30 -9.97 16.45 1.45
CA ASN A 30 -10.49 15.78 2.65
C ASN A 30 -10.31 14.24 2.62
N GLY A 31 -9.17 13.74 2.13
CA GLY A 31 -8.91 12.30 2.03
C GLY A 31 -9.67 11.57 0.91
N LYS A 32 -10.55 12.26 0.16
CA LYS A 32 -11.21 11.69 -1.02
C LYS A 32 -10.18 11.44 -2.13
N GLY A 33 -10.15 10.22 -2.66
CA GLY A 33 -9.21 9.79 -3.70
C GLY A 33 -7.91 9.13 -3.22
N LEU A 34 -7.74 8.97 -1.89
CA LEU A 34 -6.68 8.15 -1.31
C LEU A 34 -7.12 6.69 -1.14
N ASN A 35 -6.20 5.78 -1.39
CA ASN A 35 -6.38 4.34 -1.28
C ASN A 35 -5.26 3.75 -0.42
N ALA A 36 -5.57 2.73 0.36
CA ALA A 36 -4.58 1.91 1.03
C ALA A 36 -4.17 0.78 0.09
N HIS A 37 -2.92 0.79 -0.37
CA HIS A 37 -2.34 -0.26 -1.20
C HIS A 37 -1.71 -1.32 -0.30
N HIS A 38 -2.04 -2.59 -0.55
CA HIS A 38 -1.39 -3.74 0.06
C HIS A 38 -0.07 -4.04 -0.65
N ILE A 39 1.02 -4.18 0.11
CA ILE A 39 2.33 -4.56 -0.47
C ILE A 39 2.41 -6.08 -0.62
N ILE A 40 2.03 -6.81 0.42
CA ILE A 40 1.77 -8.26 0.43
C ILE A 40 0.27 -8.45 0.22
N PRO A 41 -0.14 -9.29 -0.75
CA PRO A 41 -1.55 -9.53 -1.06
C PRO A 41 -2.41 -9.91 0.16
N ARG A 42 -3.68 -9.47 0.16
CA ARG A 42 -4.61 -9.65 1.29
C ARG A 42 -4.94 -11.10 1.61
N ASN A 43 -4.79 -12.04 0.67
CA ASN A 43 -5.00 -13.48 0.92
C ASN A 43 -3.95 -14.07 1.89
N PHE A 44 -2.84 -13.37 2.14
CA PHE A 44 -1.91 -13.73 3.22
C PHE A 44 -2.40 -13.15 4.55
N ILE A 45 -3.27 -13.89 5.22
CA ILE A 45 -4.02 -13.44 6.41
C ILE A 45 -3.10 -12.89 7.50
N LYS A 46 -1.92 -13.50 7.71
CA LYS A 46 -0.87 -13.05 8.65
C LYS A 46 -0.50 -11.57 8.47
N TYR A 47 -0.52 -11.06 7.24
CA TYR A 47 -0.12 -9.69 6.91
C TYR A 47 -1.29 -8.77 6.51
N ALA A 48 -2.46 -9.33 6.23
CA ALA A 48 -3.59 -8.64 5.60
C ALA A 48 -4.01 -7.32 6.27
N TYR A 49 -3.93 -7.27 7.61
CA TYR A 49 -4.32 -6.10 8.42
C TYR A 49 -3.14 -5.45 9.15
N SER A 50 -1.91 -5.82 8.82
CA SER A 50 -0.72 -5.15 9.37
C SER A 50 -0.61 -3.75 8.78
N LEU A 51 -0.39 -2.74 9.61
CA LEU A 51 -0.12 -1.37 9.13
C LEU A 51 1.18 -1.31 8.32
N LYS A 52 2.16 -2.17 8.63
CA LYS A 52 3.42 -2.29 7.87
C LYS A 52 3.21 -2.88 6.47
N ASN A 53 2.04 -3.49 6.23
CA ASN A 53 1.64 -4.02 4.93
C ASN A 53 0.81 -3.03 4.09
N GLY A 54 0.65 -1.79 4.56
CA GLY A 54 -0.15 -0.77 3.89
C GLY A 54 0.64 0.47 3.52
N LEU A 55 0.36 1.03 2.34
CA LEU A 55 0.89 2.31 1.88
C LEU A 55 -0.22 3.14 1.24
N THR A 56 -0.35 4.42 1.63
CA THR A 56 -1.36 5.31 1.06
C THR A 56 -0.95 5.83 -0.30
N LEU A 57 -1.78 5.61 -1.33
CA LEU A 57 -1.57 6.04 -2.70
C LEU A 57 -2.82 6.73 -3.27
N CYS A 58 -2.64 7.77 -4.09
CA CYS A 58 -3.74 8.30 -4.90
C CYS A 58 -4.06 7.37 -6.07
N ALA A 59 -5.24 7.48 -6.68
CA ALA A 59 -5.64 6.63 -7.82
C ALA A 59 -4.61 6.64 -8.98
N GLY A 60 -3.98 7.80 -9.24
CA GLY A 60 -2.88 7.94 -10.20
C GLY A 60 -1.71 6.99 -9.90
N CYS A 61 -1.10 7.13 -8.72
CA CYS A 61 0.04 6.31 -8.32
C CYS A 61 -0.34 4.86 -7.97
N HIS A 62 -1.61 4.59 -7.71
CA HIS A 62 -2.10 3.26 -7.37
C HIS A 62 -2.34 2.41 -8.62
N THR A 63 -3.19 2.88 -9.55
CA THR A 63 -3.69 2.06 -10.67
C THR A 63 -3.72 2.77 -12.03
N LEU A 64 -3.80 4.11 -12.08
CA LEU A 64 -4.16 4.80 -13.32
C LEU A 64 -2.95 5.27 -14.14
N ALA A 65 -1.91 5.82 -13.51
CA ALA A 65 -0.74 6.39 -14.20
C ALA A 65 0.17 5.32 -14.82
N LYS A 66 1.00 5.73 -15.78
CA LYS A 66 2.02 4.90 -16.44
C LYS A 66 2.95 4.23 -15.40
N TYR A 67 3.46 5.02 -14.47
CA TYR A 67 4.22 4.54 -13.30
C TYR A 67 3.29 4.47 -12.09
N SER A 68 2.65 3.32 -11.90
CA SER A 68 1.76 3.04 -10.78
C SER A 68 2.01 1.65 -10.21
N ALA A 69 1.65 1.46 -8.94
CA ALA A 69 1.92 0.22 -8.21
C ALA A 69 1.38 -1.03 -8.92
N HIS A 70 0.15 -0.96 -9.47
CA HIS A 70 -0.45 -2.10 -10.17
C HIS A 70 -0.03 -2.26 -11.63
N LYS A 71 0.36 -1.19 -12.34
CA LYS A 71 0.74 -1.28 -13.77
C LYS A 71 2.24 -1.53 -13.99
N HIS A 72 3.10 -1.11 -13.06
CA HIS A 72 4.56 -1.25 -13.20
C HIS A 72 5.18 -1.78 -11.91
N PRO A 73 4.99 -3.08 -11.60
CA PRO A 73 5.41 -3.66 -10.32
C PRO A 73 6.91 -3.55 -10.07
N LEU A 74 7.77 -3.77 -11.08
CA LEU A 74 9.23 -3.64 -10.92
C LEU A 74 9.67 -2.22 -10.51
N TRP A 75 9.08 -1.20 -11.12
CA TRP A 75 9.32 0.18 -10.76
C TRP A 75 8.86 0.45 -9.33
N PHE A 76 7.68 -0.03 -8.95
CA PHE A 76 7.16 0.16 -7.60
C PHE A 76 8.01 -0.56 -6.55
N THR A 77 8.47 -1.78 -6.83
CA THR A 77 9.42 -2.52 -5.98
C THR A 77 10.72 -1.75 -5.80
N ASN A 78 11.30 -1.21 -6.89
CA ASN A 78 12.51 -0.39 -6.78
C ASN A 78 12.25 0.90 -6.00
N TRP A 79 11.10 1.54 -6.22
CA TRP A 79 10.69 2.73 -5.47
C TRP A 79 10.57 2.42 -3.97
N LEU A 80 9.95 1.29 -3.58
CA LEU A 80 9.85 0.83 -2.20
C LEU A 80 11.24 0.60 -1.59
N LYS A 81 12.13 -0.08 -2.31
CA LYS A 81 13.50 -0.37 -1.87
C LYS A 81 14.27 0.92 -1.53
N ILE A 82 14.09 1.97 -2.32
CA ILE A 82 14.79 3.25 -2.16
C ILE A 82 14.11 4.12 -1.10
N ASN A 83 12.78 4.27 -1.16
CA ASN A 83 12.06 5.30 -0.40
C ASN A 83 11.37 4.78 0.87
N LYS A 84 11.16 3.47 0.98
CA LYS A 84 10.42 2.81 2.07
C LYS A 84 11.10 1.50 2.46
N ARG A 85 12.42 1.56 2.72
CA ARG A 85 13.27 0.38 2.94
C ARG A 85 12.73 -0.61 3.96
N THR A 86 12.18 -0.12 5.08
CA THR A 86 11.58 -1.00 6.10
C THR A 86 10.39 -1.80 5.55
N LEU A 87 9.50 -1.18 4.78
CA LEU A 87 8.35 -1.87 4.19
C LEU A 87 8.81 -2.86 3.11
N TYR A 88 9.82 -2.48 2.32
CA TYR A 88 10.45 -3.39 1.36
C TYR A 88 11.02 -4.63 2.05
N ASN A 89 11.80 -4.47 3.13
CA ASN A 89 12.38 -5.58 3.86
C ASN A 89 11.30 -6.51 4.44
N THR A 90 10.24 -5.97 5.04
CA THR A 90 9.10 -6.77 5.53
C THR A 90 8.40 -7.55 4.41
N ALA A 91 8.32 -6.99 3.19
CA ALA A 91 7.79 -7.73 2.05
C ALA A 91 8.72 -8.86 1.60
N MET A 92 10.04 -8.65 1.68
CA MET A 92 11.05 -9.66 1.35
C MET A 92 11.11 -10.80 2.39
N GLU A 93 10.89 -10.51 3.68
CA GLU A 93 10.77 -11.54 4.73
C GLU A 93 9.75 -12.62 4.33
N ARG A 94 8.60 -12.21 3.77
CA ARG A 94 7.57 -13.15 3.28
C ARG A 94 8.03 -14.05 2.13
N ILE A 95 8.91 -13.57 1.24
CA ILE A 95 9.48 -14.41 0.18
C ILE A 95 10.40 -15.47 0.81
N ASN A 96 11.19 -15.08 1.79
CA ASN A 96 12.13 -15.98 2.47
C ASN A 96 11.45 -16.97 3.43
N GLU A 97 10.23 -16.68 3.88
CA GLU A 97 9.41 -17.61 4.69
C GLU A 97 8.77 -18.76 3.86
N ASN A 98 8.73 -18.67 2.52
CA ASN A 98 8.20 -19.71 1.64
C ASN A 98 9.13 -19.95 0.42
N PRO A 99 10.34 -20.49 0.63
CA PRO A 99 11.20 -20.95 -0.45
C PRO A 99 10.58 -22.14 -1.21
#